data_AF-A0A2D7VYE0-F1
#
_entry.id   AF-A0A2D7VYE0-F1
#
_cell.length_a   1.000
_cell.length_b   1.000
_cell.length_c   1.000
_cell.angle_alpha   90.00
_cell.angle_beta   90.00
_cell.angle_gamma   90.00
#
_symmetry.space_group_name_H-M   'P 1'
#
loop_
_entity.id
_entity.type
_entity.pdbx_description
1 polymer ?
#
loop_
_entity_poly.entity_id
_entity_poly.type
_entity_poly.pdbx_seq_one_letter_code
_entity_poly.pdbx_strand_id
1 'polypeptide(L)'
;MAKLNANLVSLDGIGPLQEAVRSYVKQRATKTYRQVEASVLQKVREKIRSRLLSSNVTQSLLSGKLKSDFGLTNSVAARAVSKIIDYVSNNVKVSLKYSFKGANIATFSLDLLPMGTKELSMLPEGNYVSTGKFGGGDVTWLTWLLTQGTTVVIGDYYVFENPEGNTRAGSVMQKATKRDGFRVDPSFAGTVDDNFVIRALQPIIPEIKDQVFRTFSEALK
;
A
#
# COMPACT_ATOMS: atom_id res chain seq x y z
N MET A 1 28.51 -56.33 34.19
CA MET A 1 27.70 -55.59 33.21
C MET A 1 28.50 -54.38 32.75
N ALA A 2 28.91 -54.34 31.49
CA ALA A 2 29.63 -53.19 30.94
C ALA A 2 28.63 -52.07 30.61
N LYS A 3 28.73 -50.92 31.30
CA LYS A 3 28.00 -49.70 30.92
C LYS A 3 28.83 -48.99 29.84
N LEU A 4 28.29 -48.94 28.62
CA LEU A 4 28.85 -48.14 27.55
C LEU A 4 28.44 -46.67 27.76
N ASN A 5 29.32 -45.88 28.36
CA ASN A 5 29.15 -44.42 28.41
C ASN A 5 29.77 -43.82 27.14
N ALA A 6 28.98 -43.70 26.07
CA ALA A 6 29.42 -43.01 24.87
C ALA A 6 29.25 -41.49 25.06
N ASN A 7 30.35 -40.78 25.33
CA ASN A 7 30.39 -39.33 25.23
C ASN A 7 30.47 -38.94 23.74
N LEU A 8 29.35 -38.47 23.19
CA LEU A 8 29.24 -37.94 21.83
C LEU A 8 29.73 -36.48 21.77
N VAL A 9 31.02 -36.24 21.99
CA VAL A 9 31.62 -34.91 21.81
C VAL A 9 32.76 -35.05 20.80
N SER A 10 32.64 -34.40 19.64
CA SER A 10 33.78 -34.21 18.75
C SER A 10 34.77 -33.25 19.43
N LEU A 11 36.05 -33.59 19.36
CA LEU A 11 37.17 -32.82 19.89
C LEU A 11 37.36 -31.46 19.18
N ASP A 12 36.67 -31.25 18.06
CA ASP A 12 36.64 -30.00 17.31
C ASP A 12 35.18 -29.53 17.24
N GLY A 13 34.92 -28.30 17.68
CA GLY A 13 33.59 -27.82 18.04
C GLY A 13 32.48 -28.13 17.02
N ILE A 14 31.37 -28.63 17.58
CA ILE A 14 30.10 -29.06 16.96
C ILE A 14 30.06 -30.56 16.60
N GLY A 15 29.66 -31.38 17.57
CA GLY A 15 29.43 -32.81 17.36
C GLY A 15 28.12 -33.13 16.61
N PRO A 16 27.95 -34.37 16.10
CA PRO A 16 26.78 -34.78 15.30
C PRO A 16 25.41 -34.58 15.97
N LEU A 17 25.34 -34.74 17.29
CA LEU A 17 24.12 -34.49 18.07
C LEU A 17 23.76 -32.99 18.09
N GLN A 18 24.75 -32.12 18.23
CA GLN A 18 24.54 -30.68 18.22
C GLN A 18 24.08 -30.20 16.85
N GLU A 19 24.64 -30.75 15.77
CA GLU A 19 24.21 -30.49 14.39
C GLU A 19 22.75 -30.96 14.17
N ALA A 20 22.39 -32.15 14.64
CA ALA A 20 21.03 -32.69 14.54
C ALA A 20 20.01 -31.86 15.31
N VAL A 21 20.32 -31.46 16.55
CA VAL A 21 19.47 -30.59 17.38
C VAL A 21 19.30 -29.22 16.73
N ARG A 22 20.40 -28.61 16.23
CA ARG A 22 20.34 -27.33 15.52
C ARG A 22 19.49 -27.42 14.25
N SER A 23 19.66 -28.49 13.48
CA SER A 23 18.88 -28.73 12.26
C SER A 23 17.38 -28.88 12.56
N TYR A 24 17.03 -29.67 13.59
CA TYR A 24 15.65 -29.84 14.03
C TYR A 24 15.01 -28.52 14.50
N VAL A 25 15.72 -27.77 15.36
CA VAL A 25 15.26 -26.45 15.83
C VAL A 25 15.10 -25.48 14.66
N LYS A 26 16.05 -25.45 13.74
CA LYS A 26 16.00 -24.61 12.54
C LYS A 26 14.82 -24.96 11.64
N GLN A 27 14.54 -26.24 11.42
CA GLN A 27 13.42 -26.68 10.59
C GLN A 27 12.08 -26.32 11.23
N ARG A 28 11.91 -26.60 12.53
CA ARG A 28 10.69 -26.26 13.28
C ARG A 28 10.47 -24.75 13.30
N ALA A 29 11.50 -23.98 13.63
CA ALA A 29 11.44 -22.53 13.63
C ALA A 29 11.09 -21.97 12.24
N THR A 30 11.69 -22.49 11.16
CA THR A 30 11.38 -22.07 9.78
C THR A 30 9.90 -22.25 9.45
N LYS A 31 9.29 -23.38 9.86
CA LYS A 31 7.87 -23.62 9.64
C LYS A 31 7.01 -22.60 10.41
N THR A 32 7.31 -22.39 11.69
CA THR A 32 6.62 -21.39 12.53
C THR A 32 6.76 -19.99 11.95
N TYR A 33 7.95 -19.58 11.52
CA TYR A 33 8.20 -18.27 10.91
C TYR A 33 7.37 -18.05 9.65
N ARG A 34 7.33 -19.02 8.73
CA ARG A 34 6.51 -18.91 7.51
C ARG A 34 5.02 -18.78 7.81
N GLN A 35 4.53 -19.49 8.82
CA GLN A 35 3.14 -19.39 9.26
C GLN A 35 2.84 -18.00 9.86
N VAL A 36 3.75 -17.47 10.68
CA VAL A 36 3.64 -16.12 11.24
C VAL A 36 3.70 -15.07 10.14
N GLU A 37 4.66 -15.15 9.22
CA GLU A 37 4.79 -14.25 8.07
C GLU A 37 3.50 -14.20 7.26
N ALA A 38 2.93 -15.37 6.90
CA ALA A 38 1.69 -15.45 6.14
C ALA A 38 0.50 -14.84 6.90
N SER A 39 0.36 -15.16 8.20
CA SER A 39 -0.71 -14.62 9.04
C SER A 39 -0.61 -13.11 9.23
N VAL A 40 0.60 -12.61 9.51
CA VAL A 40 0.88 -11.18 9.61
C VAL A 40 0.59 -10.49 8.28
N LEU A 41 1.11 -11.02 7.16
CA LEU A 41 0.90 -10.44 5.84
C LEU A 41 -0.60 -10.29 5.52
N GLN A 42 -1.41 -11.32 5.81
CA GLN A 42 -2.85 -11.25 5.62
C GLN A 42 -3.48 -10.11 6.45
N LYS A 43 -3.19 -10.06 7.75
CA LYS A 43 -3.76 -9.02 8.64
C LYS A 43 -3.32 -7.62 8.25
N VAL A 44 -2.06 -7.45 7.85
CA VAL A 44 -1.52 -6.19 7.35
C VAL A 44 -2.27 -5.76 6.08
N ARG A 45 -2.48 -6.68 5.13
CA ARG A 45 -3.24 -6.42 3.91
C ARG A 45 -4.66 -5.97 4.20
N GLU A 46 -5.38 -6.69 5.05
CA GLU A 46 -6.75 -6.34 5.45
C GLU A 46 -6.82 -4.93 6.06
N LYS A 47 -5.86 -4.60 6.93
CA LYS A 47 -5.78 -3.31 7.59
C LYS A 47 -5.49 -2.16 6.62
N ILE A 48 -4.58 -2.38 5.68
CA ILE A 48 -4.26 -1.44 4.60
C ILE A 48 -5.49 -1.18 3.73
N ARG A 49 -6.20 -2.24 3.33
CA ARG A 49 -7.42 -2.12 2.51
C ARG A 49 -8.47 -1.28 3.24
N SER A 50 -8.70 -1.56 4.52
CA SER A 50 -9.65 -0.80 5.35
C SER A 50 -9.26 0.68 5.49
N ARG A 51 -7.98 0.99 5.73
CA ARG A 51 -7.50 2.38 5.85
C ARG A 51 -7.61 3.16 4.55
N LEU A 52 -7.22 2.56 3.43
CA LEU A 52 -7.32 3.22 2.13
C LEU A 52 -8.78 3.47 1.77
N LEU A 53 -9.63 2.44 1.94
CA LEU A 53 -11.06 2.56 1.65
C LEU A 53 -11.73 3.66 2.47
N SER A 54 -11.36 3.84 3.74
CA SER A 54 -11.89 4.89 4.62
C SER A 54 -11.24 6.26 4.45
N SER A 55 -10.22 6.40 3.59
CA SER A 55 -9.57 7.69 3.36
C SER A 55 -10.50 8.71 2.70
N ASN A 56 -10.34 10.00 3.05
CA ASN A 56 -11.12 11.09 2.45
C ASN A 56 -10.97 11.14 0.92
N VAL A 57 -9.78 10.84 0.39
CA VAL A 57 -9.52 10.79 -1.05
C VAL A 57 -10.29 9.65 -1.70
N THR A 58 -10.26 8.44 -1.15
CA THR A 58 -11.04 7.32 -1.71
C THR A 58 -12.54 7.58 -1.66
N GLN A 59 -13.05 8.10 -0.55
CA GLN A 59 -14.46 8.49 -0.45
C GLN A 59 -14.82 9.57 -1.47
N SER A 60 -13.96 10.59 -1.63
CA SER A 60 -14.19 11.64 -2.61
C SER A 60 -14.09 11.16 -4.06
N LEU A 61 -13.30 10.13 -4.36
CA LEU A 61 -13.24 9.50 -5.68
C LEU A 61 -14.51 8.68 -5.97
N LEU A 62 -15.12 8.06 -4.96
CA LEU A 62 -16.32 7.23 -5.12
C LEU A 62 -17.59 8.06 -5.31
N SER A 63 -17.72 9.18 -4.59
CA SER A 63 -18.98 9.94 -4.58
C SER A 63 -18.84 11.44 -4.33
N GLY A 64 -17.63 11.97 -4.14
CA GLY A 64 -17.41 13.36 -3.75
C GLY A 64 -16.77 14.22 -4.84
N LYS A 65 -16.08 15.27 -4.37
CA LYS A 65 -15.45 16.30 -5.21
C LYS A 65 -14.51 15.73 -6.27
N LEU A 66 -13.52 14.92 -5.89
CA LEU A 66 -12.56 14.32 -6.82
C LEU A 66 -13.21 13.54 -7.97
N LYS A 67 -14.31 12.82 -7.69
CA LYS A 67 -15.07 12.14 -8.75
C LYS A 67 -15.56 13.12 -9.81
N SER A 68 -16.13 14.24 -9.34
CA SER A 68 -16.65 15.31 -10.19
C SER A 68 -15.50 16.04 -10.90
N ASP A 69 -14.45 16.41 -10.18
CA ASP A 69 -13.30 17.14 -10.71
C ASP A 69 -12.60 16.35 -11.82
N PHE A 70 -12.51 15.03 -11.68
CA PHE A 70 -11.89 14.13 -12.66
C PHE A 70 -12.88 13.50 -13.64
N GLY A 71 -14.15 13.92 -13.64
CA GLY A 71 -15.13 13.45 -14.62
C GLY A 71 -15.40 11.94 -14.58
N LEU A 72 -15.25 11.29 -13.43
CA LEU A 72 -15.35 9.84 -13.29
C LEU A 72 -16.80 9.38 -13.15
N THR A 73 -17.20 8.38 -13.94
CA THR A 73 -18.48 7.67 -13.73
C THR A 73 -18.39 6.76 -12.50
N ASN A 74 -19.53 6.34 -11.94
CA ASN A 74 -19.58 5.42 -10.79
C ASN A 74 -18.75 4.15 -11.02
N SER A 75 -18.88 3.54 -12.21
CA SER A 75 -18.20 2.29 -12.54
C SER A 75 -16.68 2.46 -12.71
N VAL A 76 -16.25 3.59 -13.29
CA VAL A 76 -14.83 3.91 -13.45
C VAL A 76 -14.21 4.22 -12.09
N ALA A 77 -14.86 5.05 -11.28
CA ALA A 77 -14.41 5.38 -9.93
C ALA A 77 -14.26 4.14 -9.05
N ALA A 78 -15.28 3.27 -8.99
CA ALA A 78 -15.24 2.05 -8.19
C ALA A 78 -14.12 1.10 -8.65
N ARG A 79 -13.93 0.97 -9.96
CA ARG A 79 -12.84 0.16 -10.52
C ARG A 79 -11.46 0.72 -10.17
N ALA A 80 -11.26 2.02 -10.36
CA ALA A 80 -10.00 2.69 -10.06
C ALA A 80 -9.64 2.55 -8.57
N VAL A 81 -10.59 2.82 -7.68
CA VAL A 81 -10.41 2.64 -6.23
C VAL A 81 -10.05 1.20 -5.88
N SER A 82 -10.78 0.22 -6.42
CA SER A 82 -10.45 -1.20 -6.20
C SER A 82 -9.02 -1.52 -6.62
N LYS A 83 -8.61 -1.06 -7.80
CA LYS A 83 -7.29 -1.35 -8.38
C LYS A 83 -6.15 -0.67 -7.63
N ILE A 84 -6.35 0.56 -7.16
CA ILE A 84 -5.41 1.26 -6.28
C ILE A 84 -5.26 0.49 -4.97
N ILE A 85 -6.36 0.11 -4.32
CA ILE A 85 -6.35 -0.62 -3.05
C ILE A 85 -5.68 -1.99 -3.22
N ASP A 86 -6.02 -2.72 -4.29
CA ASP A 86 -5.40 -3.99 -4.64
C ASP A 86 -3.91 -3.84 -4.85
N TYR A 87 -3.49 -2.84 -5.62
CA TYR A 87 -2.09 -2.59 -5.89
C TYR A 87 -1.32 -2.33 -4.59
N VAL A 88 -1.79 -1.40 -3.76
CA VAL A 88 -1.08 -1.03 -2.51
C VAL A 88 -1.05 -2.20 -1.53
N SER A 89 -2.17 -2.90 -1.33
CA SER A 89 -2.23 -4.02 -0.39
C SER A 89 -1.43 -5.24 -0.86
N ASN A 90 -1.44 -5.55 -2.14
CA ASN A 90 -0.70 -6.71 -2.66
C ASN A 90 0.81 -6.48 -2.68
N ASN A 91 1.25 -5.22 -2.85
CA ASN A 91 2.66 -4.82 -2.83
C ASN A 91 3.15 -4.45 -1.42
N VAL A 92 2.88 -5.34 -0.46
CA VAL A 92 3.46 -5.29 0.88
C VAL A 92 4.39 -6.48 1.02
N LYS A 93 5.59 -6.24 1.52
CA LYS A 93 6.52 -7.31 1.87
C LYS A 93 6.67 -7.40 3.37
N VAL A 94 6.46 -8.60 3.88
CA VAL A 94 6.72 -8.97 5.26
C VAL A 94 7.82 -10.02 5.22
N SER A 95 8.89 -9.82 5.99
CA SER A 95 9.93 -10.81 6.18
C SER A 95 10.32 -10.93 7.64
N LEU A 96 10.60 -12.16 8.05
CA LEU A 96 10.98 -12.53 9.40
C LEU A 96 12.22 -13.40 9.30
N LYS A 97 13.35 -12.86 9.77
CA LYS A 97 14.63 -13.56 9.77
C LYS A 97 14.95 -14.00 11.19
N TYR A 98 15.36 -15.26 11.36
CA TYR A 98 15.87 -15.72 12.64
C TYR A 98 17.27 -15.12 12.89
N SER A 99 17.58 -14.86 14.16
CA SER A 99 18.92 -14.48 14.59
C SER A 99 19.34 -15.38 15.75
N PHE A 100 20.59 -15.83 15.72
CA PHE A 100 21.25 -16.51 16.83
C PHE A 100 22.35 -15.63 17.45
N LYS A 101 22.34 -14.33 17.15
CA LYS A 101 23.31 -13.36 17.67
C LYS A 101 22.76 -12.72 18.95
N GLY A 102 23.35 -13.07 20.09
CA GLY A 102 23.02 -12.49 21.40
C GLY A 102 21.57 -12.80 21.81
N ALA A 103 20.90 -11.82 22.43
CA ALA A 103 19.50 -11.95 22.88
C ALA A 103 18.46 -11.80 21.75
N ASN A 104 18.87 -11.43 20.53
CA ASN A 104 17.96 -11.24 19.41
C ASN A 104 17.66 -12.58 18.74
N ILE A 105 16.45 -13.09 18.96
CA ILE A 105 15.97 -14.36 18.40
C ILE A 105 15.39 -14.22 16.98
N ALA A 106 14.92 -13.02 16.61
CA ALA A 106 14.38 -12.74 15.29
C ALA A 106 14.43 -11.24 14.94
N THR A 107 14.46 -10.94 13.64
CA THR A 107 14.30 -9.61 13.05
C THR A 107 13.10 -9.62 12.13
N PHE A 108 12.14 -8.74 12.39
CA PHE A 108 10.99 -8.49 11.52
C PHE A 108 11.25 -7.27 10.64
N SER A 109 10.90 -7.35 9.36
CA SER A 109 10.94 -6.25 8.42
C SER A 109 9.64 -6.17 7.64
N LEU A 110 9.10 -4.96 7.57
CA LEU A 110 7.88 -4.63 6.83
C LEU A 110 8.22 -3.53 5.83
N ASP A 111 8.09 -3.85 4.54
CA ASP A 111 8.21 -2.87 3.48
C ASP A 111 6.81 -2.54 2.96
N LEU A 112 6.35 -1.34 3.30
CA LEU A 112 5.12 -0.76 2.76
C LEU A 112 5.49 -0.08 1.43
N LEU A 113 4.96 -0.57 0.30
CA LEU A 113 5.25 -0.05 -1.05
C LEU A 113 6.73 -0.11 -1.46
N PRO A 114 7.32 -1.30 -1.56
CA PRO A 114 8.74 -1.47 -1.89
C PRO A 114 9.13 -0.99 -3.31
N MET A 115 8.17 -0.73 -4.19
CA MET A 115 8.42 -0.14 -5.52
C MET A 115 8.26 1.39 -5.53
N GLY A 116 7.68 1.99 -4.50
CA GLY A 116 7.39 3.42 -4.44
C GLY A 116 6.03 3.79 -5.06
N THR A 117 5.79 5.09 -5.20
CA THR A 117 4.51 5.65 -5.68
C THR A 117 4.46 5.84 -7.20
N LYS A 118 5.59 5.67 -7.89
CA LYS A 118 5.71 5.86 -9.34
C LYS A 118 4.86 4.84 -10.10
N GLU A 119 5.02 3.57 -9.81
CA GLU A 119 4.28 2.48 -10.47
C GLU A 119 2.78 2.57 -10.14
N LEU A 120 2.43 3.03 -8.94
CA LEU A 120 1.04 3.32 -8.59
C LEU A 120 0.46 4.43 -9.45
N SER A 121 1.22 5.51 -9.72
CA SER A 121 0.75 6.62 -10.57
C SER A 121 0.52 6.23 -12.04
N MET A 122 1.12 5.11 -12.48
CA MET A 122 1.03 4.56 -13.83
C MET A 122 -0.10 3.53 -14.00
N LEU A 123 -0.93 3.31 -12.98
CA LEU A 123 -2.07 2.41 -13.13
C LEU A 123 -2.99 2.90 -14.26
N PRO A 124 -3.38 2.03 -15.22
CA PRO A 124 -4.23 2.42 -16.35
C PRO A 124 -5.55 3.07 -15.94
N GLU A 125 -6.10 2.68 -14.78
CA GLU A 125 -7.33 3.25 -14.24
C GLU A 125 -7.17 4.71 -13.79
N GLY A 126 -5.92 5.14 -13.54
CA GLY A 126 -5.52 6.48 -13.15
C GLY A 126 -5.42 7.49 -14.29
N ASN A 127 -5.73 7.06 -15.52
CA ASN A 127 -5.61 7.88 -16.72
C ASN A 127 -6.74 7.63 -17.73
N TYR A 128 -7.13 8.66 -18.46
CA TYR A 128 -7.98 8.52 -19.65
C TYR A 128 -7.76 9.69 -20.61
N VAL A 129 -8.12 9.52 -21.89
CA VAL A 129 -8.15 10.61 -22.86
C VAL A 129 -9.52 11.25 -22.85
N SER A 130 -9.60 12.52 -22.46
CA SER A 130 -10.82 13.32 -22.57
C SER A 130 -11.06 13.71 -24.02
N THR A 131 -12.31 13.66 -24.46
CA THR A 131 -12.72 14.14 -25.78
C THR A 131 -13.94 15.04 -25.65
N GLY A 132 -13.96 16.12 -26.41
CA GLY A 132 -15.05 17.10 -26.37
C GLY A 132 -15.11 17.96 -27.63
N LYS A 133 -16.20 18.73 -27.75
CA LYS A 133 -16.49 19.59 -28.90
C LYS A 133 -15.36 20.60 -29.20
N PHE A 134 -14.61 21.00 -28.18
CA PHE A 134 -13.55 22.00 -28.27
C PHE A 134 -12.13 21.40 -28.19
N GLY A 135 -12.01 20.08 -28.34
CA GLY A 135 -10.74 19.35 -28.23
C GLY A 135 -10.76 18.29 -27.12
N GLY A 136 -9.60 17.68 -26.91
CA GLY A 136 -9.38 16.63 -25.94
C GLY A 136 -7.98 16.70 -25.36
N GLY A 137 -7.69 15.87 -24.37
CA GLY A 137 -6.38 15.83 -23.72
C GLY A 137 -6.27 14.69 -22.72
N ASP A 138 -5.04 14.36 -22.36
CA ASP A 138 -4.75 13.33 -21.38
C ASP A 138 -5.10 13.80 -19.97
N VAL A 139 -5.94 13.03 -19.28
CA VAL A 139 -6.31 13.25 -17.89
C VAL A 139 -5.59 12.18 -17.06
N THR A 140 -4.45 12.54 -16.46
CA THR A 140 -3.60 11.67 -15.63
C THR A 140 -3.86 11.92 -14.14
N TRP A 141 -5.14 11.88 -13.76
CA TRP A 141 -5.61 12.32 -12.44
C TRP A 141 -4.93 11.62 -11.26
N LEU A 142 -4.56 10.35 -11.39
CA LEU A 142 -3.88 9.63 -10.31
C LEU A 142 -2.45 10.13 -10.11
N THR A 143 -1.77 10.50 -11.20
CA THR A 143 -0.46 11.16 -11.11
C THR A 143 -0.58 12.51 -10.42
N TRP A 144 -1.63 13.28 -10.71
CA TRP A 144 -1.87 14.57 -10.05
C TRP A 144 -2.08 14.43 -8.55
N LEU A 145 -2.93 13.48 -8.12
CA LEU A 145 -3.17 13.18 -6.70
C LEU A 145 -1.93 12.73 -5.94
N LEU A 146 -1.00 12.04 -6.60
CA LEU A 146 0.16 11.45 -5.95
C LEU A 146 1.40 12.34 -5.96
N THR A 147 1.51 13.32 -6.87
CA THR A 147 2.81 13.96 -7.14
C THR A 147 2.78 15.48 -7.30
N GLN A 148 1.67 16.08 -7.73
CA GLN A 148 1.69 17.46 -8.23
C GLN A 148 1.42 18.52 -7.16
N GLY A 149 1.08 18.11 -5.93
CA GLY A 149 0.68 19.02 -4.87
C GLY A 149 -0.48 19.91 -5.34
N THR A 150 -0.37 21.21 -5.06
CA THR A 150 -1.37 22.22 -5.42
C THR A 150 -1.04 22.95 -6.73
N THR A 151 -0.17 22.39 -7.56
CA THR A 151 0.20 22.97 -8.85
C THR A 151 -0.98 22.95 -9.81
N VAL A 152 -1.08 23.98 -10.66
CA VAL A 152 -2.03 23.99 -11.78
C VAL A 152 -1.62 22.91 -12.78
N VAL A 153 -2.49 21.92 -12.99
CA VAL A 153 -2.24 20.76 -13.87
C VAL A 153 -2.92 20.92 -15.24
N ILE A 154 -3.93 21.78 -15.34
CA ILE A 154 -4.53 22.18 -16.62
C ILE A 154 -4.73 23.70 -16.62
N GLY A 155 -3.93 24.42 -17.40
CA GLY A 155 -4.04 25.87 -17.57
C GLY A 155 -5.34 26.27 -18.28
N ASP A 156 -5.89 27.44 -17.97
CA ASP A 156 -7.09 28.03 -18.62
C ASP A 156 -8.38 27.19 -18.58
N TYR A 157 -8.44 26.10 -17.82
CA TYR A 157 -9.66 25.32 -17.62
C TYR A 157 -10.03 25.24 -16.15
N TYR A 158 -11.32 25.15 -15.85
CA TYR A 158 -11.83 24.90 -14.50
C TYR A 158 -12.99 23.91 -14.55
N VAL A 159 -13.25 23.26 -13.42
CA VAL A 159 -14.41 22.37 -13.26
C VAL A 159 -15.64 23.23 -12.99
N PHE A 160 -16.61 23.14 -13.89
CA PHE A 160 -17.93 23.73 -13.73
C PHE A 160 -18.91 22.65 -13.27
N GLU A 161 -19.42 22.81 -12.06
CA GLU A 161 -20.34 21.89 -11.42
C GLU A 161 -21.79 22.16 -11.86
N ASN A 162 -22.60 21.10 -11.93
CA ASN A 162 -24.02 21.15 -12.26
C ASN A 162 -24.36 21.92 -13.57
N PRO A 163 -23.66 21.65 -14.68
CA PRO A 163 -24.05 22.21 -15.97
C PRO A 163 -25.44 21.71 -16.40
N GLU A 164 -26.13 22.52 -17.17
CA GLU A 164 -27.34 22.09 -17.86
C GLU A 164 -27.02 20.97 -18.86
N GLY A 165 -27.81 19.89 -18.85
CA GLY A 165 -27.68 18.74 -19.76
C GLY A 165 -27.03 17.50 -19.16
N ASN A 166 -26.84 16.48 -20.00
CA ASN A 166 -26.31 15.18 -19.57
C ASN A 166 -24.78 15.22 -19.49
N THR A 167 -24.24 14.98 -18.29
CA THR A 167 -22.79 14.87 -18.05
C THR A 167 -22.43 13.55 -17.40
N ARG A 168 -21.19 13.10 -17.57
CA ARG A 168 -20.71 11.81 -17.08
C ARG A 168 -20.63 11.74 -15.54
N ALA A 169 -20.36 12.87 -14.90
CA ALA A 169 -20.07 12.97 -13.47
C ALA A 169 -20.75 14.16 -12.77
N GLY A 170 -21.74 14.80 -13.40
CA GLY A 170 -22.39 16.00 -12.85
C GLY A 170 -21.57 17.29 -13.02
N SER A 171 -20.51 17.25 -13.82
CA SER A 171 -19.57 18.36 -14.05
C SER A 171 -18.96 18.31 -15.45
N VAL A 172 -18.42 19.45 -15.87
CA VAL A 172 -17.65 19.59 -17.12
C VAL A 172 -16.43 20.48 -16.89
N MET A 173 -15.34 20.21 -17.60
CA MET A 173 -14.26 21.19 -17.72
C MET A 173 -14.64 22.26 -18.73
N GLN A 174 -14.53 23.52 -18.33
CA GLN A 174 -14.81 24.69 -19.16
C GLN A 174 -13.57 25.57 -19.26
N LYS A 175 -13.37 26.17 -20.43
CA LYS A 175 -12.30 27.15 -20.63
C LYS A 175 -12.63 28.41 -19.84
N ALA A 176 -11.75 28.79 -18.93
CA ALA A 176 -11.81 30.04 -18.22
C ALA A 176 -11.38 31.20 -19.13
N THR A 177 -12.08 32.33 -19.03
CA THR A 177 -11.62 33.61 -19.60
C THR A 177 -10.87 34.48 -18.58
N LYS A 178 -11.00 34.19 -17.28
CA LYS A 178 -10.44 34.98 -16.16
C LYS A 178 -10.08 34.18 -14.89
N ARG A 179 -9.96 32.85 -14.94
CA ARG A 179 -9.66 32.02 -13.75
C ARG A 179 -8.27 31.38 -13.85
N ASP A 180 -7.67 31.20 -12.68
CA ASP A 180 -6.51 30.33 -12.49
C ASP A 180 -6.90 28.91 -12.90
N GLY A 181 -6.05 28.25 -13.68
CA GLY A 181 -6.31 26.92 -14.22
C GLY A 181 -6.61 25.87 -13.15
N PHE A 182 -7.04 24.69 -13.60
CA PHE A 182 -7.42 23.60 -12.72
C PHE A 182 -6.21 23.04 -11.99
N ARG A 183 -6.39 22.88 -10.68
CA ARG A 183 -5.48 22.19 -9.76
C ARG A 183 -6.30 21.28 -8.85
N VAL A 184 -5.65 20.23 -8.34
CA VAL A 184 -6.26 19.38 -7.31
C VAL A 184 -6.51 20.22 -6.05
N ASP A 185 -7.68 20.03 -5.44
CA ASP A 185 -8.03 20.68 -4.18
C ASP A 185 -6.95 20.40 -3.11
N PRO A 186 -6.44 21.43 -2.39
CA PRO A 186 -5.39 21.25 -1.38
C PRO A 186 -5.70 20.20 -0.31
N SER A 187 -6.97 19.94 0.00
CA SER A 187 -7.39 18.91 0.97
C SER A 187 -7.15 17.48 0.50
N PHE A 188 -6.94 17.28 -0.81
CA PHE A 188 -6.67 15.99 -1.44
C PHE A 188 -5.30 15.91 -2.13
N ALA A 189 -4.70 17.07 -2.41
CA ALA A 189 -3.41 17.19 -3.07
C ALA A 189 -2.31 16.39 -2.36
N GLY A 190 -1.52 15.67 -3.15
CA GLY A 190 -0.39 14.88 -2.68
C GLY A 190 0.89 15.19 -3.46
N THR A 191 2.01 14.97 -2.79
CA THR A 191 3.37 15.01 -3.30
C THR A 191 3.99 13.62 -3.23
N VAL A 192 5.17 13.46 -3.84
CA VAL A 192 5.91 12.19 -3.83
C VAL A 192 6.09 11.65 -2.40
N ASP A 193 6.36 12.54 -1.44
CA ASP A 193 6.64 12.19 -0.05
C ASP A 193 5.43 12.30 0.88
N ASP A 194 4.35 12.95 0.44
CA ASP A 194 3.13 13.12 1.23
C ASP A 194 1.89 13.10 0.34
N ASN A 195 1.28 11.91 0.22
CA ASN A 195 0.04 11.70 -0.53
C ASN A 195 -0.91 10.80 0.27
N PHE A 196 -2.14 10.64 -0.24
CA PHE A 196 -3.20 9.92 0.47
C PHE A 196 -2.82 8.47 0.86
N VAL A 197 -1.94 7.82 0.10
CA VAL A 197 -1.48 6.47 0.43
C VAL A 197 -0.55 6.54 1.63
N ILE A 198 0.45 7.41 1.60
CA ILE A 198 1.38 7.61 2.72
C ILE A 198 0.61 8.00 3.99
N ARG A 199 -0.31 8.97 3.88
CA ARG A 199 -1.17 9.43 4.98
C ARG A 199 -2.07 8.32 5.55
N ALA A 200 -2.58 7.42 4.70
CA ALA A 200 -3.40 6.30 5.16
C ALA A 200 -2.58 5.21 5.85
N LEU A 201 -1.31 5.03 5.46
CA LEU A 201 -0.43 3.97 5.94
C LEU A 201 0.40 4.34 7.18
N GLN A 202 0.82 5.59 7.33
CA GLN A 202 1.65 6.01 8.46
C GLN A 202 1.02 5.67 9.83
N PRO A 203 -0.28 5.94 10.08
CA PRO A 203 -0.88 5.68 11.39
C PRO A 203 -0.94 4.19 11.77
N ILE A 204 -0.87 3.27 10.81
CA ILE A 204 -0.99 1.84 11.09
C ILE A 204 0.34 1.15 11.38
N ILE A 205 1.49 1.81 11.17
CA ILE A 205 2.80 1.21 11.41
C ILE A 205 2.95 0.68 12.85
N PRO A 206 2.57 1.45 13.91
CA PRO A 206 2.63 0.94 15.28
C PRO A 206 1.69 -0.25 15.50
N GLU A 207 0.49 -0.20 14.91
CA GLU A 207 -0.52 -1.26 15.03
C GLU A 207 -0.06 -2.56 14.35
N ILE A 208 0.66 -2.46 13.23
CA ILE A 208 1.26 -3.61 12.55
C ILE A 208 2.35 -4.22 13.41
N LYS A 209 3.22 -3.40 14.01
CA LYS A 209 4.26 -3.88 14.92
C LYS A 209 3.65 -4.70 16.06
N ASP A 210 2.61 -4.19 16.71
CA ASP A 210 1.95 -4.89 17.81
C ASP A 210 1.27 -6.19 17.33
N GLN A 211 0.67 -6.16 16.13
CA GLN A 211 0.08 -7.34 15.49
C GLN A 211 1.12 -8.44 15.23
N VAL A 212 2.32 -8.06 14.80
CA VAL A 212 3.45 -8.98 14.57
C VAL A 212 3.87 -9.63 15.86
N PHE A 213 4.13 -8.84 16.90
CA PHE A 213 4.53 -9.35 18.21
C PHE A 213 3.51 -10.33 18.76
N ARG A 214 2.22 -10.00 18.67
CA ARG A 214 1.13 -10.87 19.12
C ARG A 214 1.12 -12.21 18.38
N THR A 215 1.10 -12.17 17.04
CA THR A 215 1.03 -13.39 16.22
C THR A 215 2.29 -14.25 16.34
N PHE A 216 3.46 -13.63 16.49
CA PHE A 216 4.69 -14.38 16.75
C PHE A 216 4.65 -15.08 18.12
N SER A 217 4.21 -14.37 19.17
CA SER A 217 4.10 -14.93 20.52
C SER A 217 3.09 -16.08 20.61
N GLU A 218 1.97 -15.97 19.90
CA GLU A 218 0.97 -17.04 19.80
C GLU A 218 1.52 -18.29 19.11
N ALA A 219 2.31 -18.13 18.05
CA ALA A 219 2.85 -19.25 17.28
C ALA A 219 4.00 -20.00 17.97
N LEU A 220 4.56 -19.43 19.04
CA LEU A 220 5.59 -20.07 19.87
C LEU A 220 5.01 -20.89 21.04
N LYS A 221 3.73 -20.72 21.37
CA LYS A 221 3.02 -21.54 22.36
C LYS A 221 2.68 -22.91 21.76
#